data_AF-A0AA35R2Q5-F1
#
_entry.id   AF-A0AA35R2Q5-F1
#
_cell.length_a   1.000
_cell.length_b   1.000
_cell.length_c   1.000
_cell.angle_alpha   90.00
_cell.angle_beta   90.00
_cell.angle_gamma   90.00
#
_symmetry.space_group_name_H-M   'P 1'
#
loop_
_entity.id
_entity.type
_entity.pdbx_description
1 polymer ?
#
loop_
_entity_poly.entity_id
_entity_poly.type
_entity_poly.pdbx_seq_one_letter_code
_entity_poly.pdbx_strand_id
1 'polypeptide(L)'
;MELRRRLEGSQPVSRHVLHSPEEPPVRSRAVLQRRVFRSPLDCSERWYWTGLAVVTLASALTRFYSITEPRHVAWDETHFGKHASWYIQGQFFFDVHPPLGKLVIAIAGVLTGYNGSFEFKEPGQKYDDTPYIGMRVVCALMGLLLVPLCYLTVWELVKSPTAAFILA
;
A
#
# COMPACT_ATOMS: atom_id res chain seq x y z
N MET A 1 17.20 105.87 -3.91
CA MET A 1 18.47 106.04 -3.18
C MET A 1 18.09 105.79 -1.73
N GLU A 2 18.47 104.74 -1.02
CA GLU A 2 19.76 104.08 -0.98
C GLU A 2 19.61 102.96 0.06
N LEU A 3 19.49 101.71 -0.37
CA LEU A 3 19.76 100.54 0.50
C LEU A 3 20.03 99.30 -0.37
N ARG A 4 20.85 99.54 -1.40
CA ARG A 4 21.67 98.55 -2.09
C ARG A 4 22.90 98.24 -1.22
N ARG A 5 22.68 97.80 0.02
CA ARG A 5 23.73 97.36 0.95
C ARG A 5 23.14 96.32 1.89
N ARG A 6 23.30 95.05 1.50
CA ARG A 6 23.52 93.85 2.35
C ARG A 6 23.21 92.58 1.55
N LEU A 7 23.85 92.45 0.39
CA LEU A 7 23.96 91.20 -0.38
C LEU A 7 25.34 90.56 -0.22
N GLU A 8 26.01 90.72 0.92
CA GLU A 8 27.34 90.14 1.10
C GLU A 8 27.48 89.65 2.53
N GLY A 9 27.27 88.35 2.74
CA GLY A 9 27.49 87.74 4.05
C GLY A 9 26.54 86.59 4.35
N SER A 10 26.47 85.57 3.50
CA SER A 10 25.95 84.27 3.90
C SER A 10 26.70 83.19 3.11
N GLN A 11 27.48 82.43 3.85
CA GLN A 11 28.38 81.37 3.39
C GLN A 11 27.64 80.32 2.55
N PRO A 12 28.31 79.61 1.61
CA PRO A 12 27.67 78.51 0.90
C PRO A 12 27.27 77.44 1.92
N VAL A 13 25.96 77.18 2.04
CA VAL A 13 25.43 76.07 2.83
C VAL A 13 26.04 74.79 2.28
N SER A 14 26.93 74.17 3.05
CA SER A 14 27.49 72.85 2.77
C SER A 14 26.33 71.90 2.54
N ARG A 15 26.18 71.41 1.31
CA ARG A 15 25.29 70.28 1.02
C ARG A 15 25.83 69.11 1.83
N HIS A 16 25.21 68.83 2.97
CA HIS A 16 25.31 67.52 3.59
C HIS A 16 24.86 66.52 2.52
N VAL A 17 25.85 65.85 1.91
CA VAL A 17 25.64 64.66 1.11
C VAL A 17 25.00 63.66 2.07
N LEU A 18 23.67 63.51 1.97
CA LEU A 18 22.97 62.43 2.63
C LEU A 18 23.60 61.14 2.09
N HIS A 19 24.40 60.50 2.94
CA HIS A 19 24.91 59.17 2.68
C HIS A 19 23.68 58.27 2.55
N SER A 20 23.31 57.95 1.31
CA SER A 20 22.31 56.91 1.08
C SER A 20 22.81 55.66 1.81
N PRO A 21 21.97 55.00 2.63
CA PRO A 21 22.38 53.76 3.27
C PRO A 21 22.73 52.77 2.17
N GLU A 22 23.96 52.27 2.19
CA GLU A 22 24.37 51.14 1.38
C GLU A 22 23.37 50.01 1.61
N GLU A 23 22.67 49.58 0.56
CA GLU A 23 21.85 48.39 0.65
C GLU A 23 22.77 47.20 0.97
N PRO A 24 22.47 46.38 1.99
CA PRO A 24 23.31 45.24 2.30
C PRO A 24 23.36 44.29 1.09
N PRO A 25 24.50 43.64 0.83
CA PRO A 25 24.65 42.77 -0.32
C PRO A 25 23.55 41.70 -0.27
N VAL A 26 22.77 41.60 -1.35
CA VAL A 26 21.71 40.59 -1.51
C VAL A 26 22.37 39.22 -1.47
N ARG A 27 22.47 38.66 -0.26
CA ARG A 27 22.98 37.32 0.00
C ARG A 27 22.06 36.36 -0.76
N SER A 28 22.55 35.91 -1.90
CA SER A 28 21.91 35.02 -2.85
C SER A 28 21.02 34.00 -2.13
N ARG A 29 19.69 34.19 -2.23
CA ARG A 29 18.64 33.34 -1.65
C ARG A 29 18.85 31.85 -1.97
N ALA A 30 19.57 31.55 -3.04
CA ALA A 30 19.94 30.21 -3.48
C ALA A 30 20.80 29.40 -2.47
N VAL A 31 21.62 30.03 -1.63
CA VAL A 31 22.54 29.31 -0.74
C VAL A 31 21.86 28.87 0.58
N LEU A 32 20.82 29.59 1.01
CA LEU A 32 20.06 29.24 2.22
C LEU A 32 19.02 28.12 2.01
N GLN A 33 18.64 27.84 0.76
CA GLN A 33 17.77 26.70 0.42
C GLN A 33 18.50 25.35 0.40
N ARG A 34 19.84 25.34 0.45
CA ARG A 34 20.64 24.12 0.36
C ARG A 34 20.98 23.47 1.69
N ARG A 35 20.41 23.98 2.80
CA ARG A 35 20.28 23.17 4.01
C ARG A 35 19.13 22.21 3.73
N VAL A 36 19.48 21.07 3.14
CA VAL A 36 18.63 19.92 2.89
C VAL A 36 17.79 19.69 4.15
N PHE A 37 16.57 20.23 4.14
CA PHE A 37 15.52 19.76 5.00
C PHE A 37 15.30 18.34 4.51
N ARG A 38 15.99 17.40 5.15
CA ARG A 38 15.60 16.01 5.08
C ARG A 38 14.18 16.02 5.60
N SER A 39 13.21 15.91 4.69
CA SER A 39 11.83 15.85 5.12
C SER A 39 11.71 14.71 6.11
N PRO A 40 10.92 14.85 7.19
CA PRO A 40 10.58 13.73 8.09
C PRO A 40 10.11 12.46 7.34
N LEU A 41 9.72 12.64 6.08
CA LEU A 41 9.33 11.65 5.10
C LEU A 41 10.45 10.66 4.70
N ASP A 42 11.74 10.97 4.79
CA ASP A 42 12.81 10.00 4.44
C ASP A 42 12.90 8.83 5.45
N CYS A 43 12.68 9.13 6.74
CA CYS A 43 12.58 8.12 7.79
C CYS A 43 11.25 7.35 7.69
N SER A 44 10.18 8.07 7.38
CA SER A 44 8.85 7.50 7.13
C SER A 44 8.82 6.54 5.95
N GLU A 45 9.58 6.81 4.88
CA GLU A 45 9.60 6.00 3.67
C GLU A 45 10.29 4.65 3.91
N ARG A 46 11.42 4.64 4.64
CA ARG A 46 12.06 3.39 5.04
C ARG A 46 11.13 2.55 5.91
N TRP A 47 10.51 3.17 6.93
CA TRP A 47 9.58 2.49 7.83
C TRP A 47 8.33 1.96 7.09
N TYR A 48 7.88 2.68 6.08
CA TYR A 48 6.79 2.27 5.19
C TYR A 48 7.15 0.99 4.43
N TRP A 49 8.27 0.99 3.69
CA TRP A 49 8.68 -0.17 2.90
C TRP A 49 9.04 -1.37 3.77
N THR A 50 9.73 -1.15 4.90
CA THR A 50 10.05 -2.22 5.84
C THR A 50 8.78 -2.79 6.47
N GLY A 51 7.84 -1.93 6.88
CA GLY A 51 6.57 -2.35 7.46
C GLY A 51 5.77 -3.20 6.47
N LEU A 52 5.60 -2.70 5.24
CA LEU A 52 4.91 -3.42 4.17
C LEU A 52 5.57 -4.79 3.87
N ALA A 53 6.90 -4.85 3.79
CA ALA A 53 7.61 -6.10 3.55
C ALA A 53 7.42 -7.10 4.71
N VAL A 54 7.51 -6.63 5.96
CA VAL A 54 7.32 -7.46 7.15
C VAL A 54 5.91 -8.04 7.22
N VAL A 55 4.87 -7.22 7.05
CA VAL A 55 3.48 -7.71 7.12
C VAL A 55 3.15 -8.64 5.96
N THR A 56 3.68 -8.38 4.77
CA THR A 56 3.50 -9.27 3.60
C THR A 56 4.18 -10.61 3.83
N LEU A 57 5.41 -10.62 4.35
CA LEU A 57 6.14 -11.84 4.66
C LEU A 57 5.46 -12.63 5.79
N ALA A 58 5.04 -11.96 6.86
CA ALA A 58 4.31 -12.59 7.95
C ALA A 58 2.98 -13.18 7.48
N SER A 59 2.25 -12.47 6.62
CA SER A 59 1.03 -12.95 5.98
C SER A 59 1.30 -14.19 5.12
N ALA A 60 2.36 -14.17 4.31
CA ALA A 60 2.76 -15.33 3.51
C ALA A 60 3.09 -16.55 4.37
N LEU A 61 3.91 -16.37 5.42
CA LEU A 61 4.31 -17.44 6.32
C LEU A 61 3.10 -18.03 7.04
N THR A 62 2.23 -17.20 7.60
CA THR A 62 1.05 -17.69 8.37
C THR A 62 0.00 -18.35 7.48
N ARG A 63 -0.22 -17.86 6.26
CA ARG A 63 -1.25 -18.40 5.33
C ARG A 63 -0.81 -19.66 4.61
N PHE A 64 0.48 -19.78 4.29
CA PHE A 64 1.02 -20.99 3.65
C PHE A 64 1.54 -22.02 4.66
N TYR A 65 1.56 -21.70 5.96
CA TYR A 65 1.93 -22.66 7.00
C TYR A 65 0.98 -23.87 7.00
N SER A 66 1.54 -25.05 6.76
CA SER A 66 0.84 -26.34 6.72
C SER A 66 -0.42 -26.40 5.83
N ILE A 67 -0.39 -25.78 4.64
CA ILE A 67 -1.56 -25.75 3.73
C ILE A 67 -2.05 -27.14 3.27
N THR A 68 -1.17 -28.14 3.30
CA THR A 68 -1.50 -29.54 2.96
C THR A 68 -2.30 -30.22 4.06
N GLU A 69 -2.28 -29.70 5.28
CA GLU A 69 -3.03 -30.21 6.43
C GLU A 69 -4.26 -29.33 6.67
N PRO A 70 -5.43 -29.91 7.01
CA PRO A 70 -5.71 -31.33 7.14
C PRO A 70 -5.85 -32.05 5.79
N ARG A 71 -5.42 -33.33 5.72
CA ARG A 71 -5.60 -34.20 4.52
C ARG A 71 -7.00 -34.81 4.42
N HIS A 72 -8.01 -34.03 4.80
CA HIS A 72 -9.41 -34.37 4.69
C HIS A 72 -10.22 -33.12 4.34
N VAL A 73 -11.43 -33.34 3.81
CA VAL A 73 -12.37 -32.30 3.41
C VAL A 73 -12.79 -31.49 4.63
N ALA A 74 -12.47 -30.19 4.64
CA ALA A 74 -12.93 -29.25 5.65
C ALA A 74 -14.40 -28.86 5.42
N TRP A 75 -15.03 -28.26 6.43
CA TRP A 75 -16.45 -27.90 6.43
C TRP A 75 -16.91 -27.20 5.15
N ASP A 76 -16.29 -26.08 4.78
CA ASP A 76 -16.69 -25.30 3.60
C ASP A 76 -16.24 -25.92 2.27
N GLU A 77 -15.24 -26.82 2.30
CA GLU A 77 -14.77 -27.53 1.10
C GLU A 77 -15.85 -28.48 0.56
N THR A 78 -16.75 -28.98 1.41
CA THR A 78 -17.89 -29.79 0.97
C THR A 78 -18.81 -29.06 0.00
N HIS A 79 -18.98 -27.74 0.17
CA HIS A 79 -19.85 -26.92 -0.67
C HIS A 79 -19.08 -26.35 -1.85
N PHE A 80 -18.00 -25.60 -1.58
CA PHE A 80 -17.26 -24.90 -2.63
C PHE A 80 -16.44 -25.85 -3.51
N GLY A 81 -15.92 -26.94 -2.96
CA GLY A 81 -15.24 -27.98 -3.72
C GLY A 81 -16.21 -28.67 -4.69
N LYS A 82 -17.40 -29.04 -4.21
CA LYS A 82 -18.46 -29.63 -5.04
C LYS A 82 -18.89 -28.70 -6.18
N HIS A 83 -19.08 -27.41 -5.89
CA HIS A 83 -19.45 -26.44 -6.91
C HIS A 83 -18.32 -26.24 -7.93
N ALA A 84 -17.06 -26.26 -7.48
CA ALA A 84 -15.91 -26.24 -8.38
C ALA A 84 -15.89 -27.46 -9.32
N SER A 85 -16.18 -28.67 -8.81
CA SER A 85 -16.32 -29.88 -9.64
C SER A 85 -17.42 -29.72 -10.69
N TRP A 86 -18.58 -29.18 -10.32
CA TRP A 86 -19.68 -28.95 -11.25
C TRP A 86 -19.34 -27.93 -12.34
N TYR A 87 -18.59 -26.87 -12.02
CA TYR A 87 -18.08 -25.94 -13.02
C TYR A 87 -17.14 -26.62 -14.02
N ILE A 88 -16.24 -27.47 -13.54
CA ILE A 88 -15.29 -28.20 -14.40
C ILE A 88 -16.02 -29.22 -15.30
N GLN A 89 -17.02 -29.90 -14.74
CA GLN A 89 -17.84 -30.88 -15.45
C GLN A 89 -18.90 -30.26 -16.37
N GLY A 90 -19.12 -28.93 -16.29
CA GLY A 90 -20.18 -28.25 -17.04
C GLY A 90 -21.59 -28.64 -16.61
N GLN A 91 -21.78 -29.02 -15.35
CA GLN A 91 -23.09 -29.39 -14.79
C GLN A 91 -23.82 -28.15 -14.28
N PHE A 92 -25.11 -28.03 -14.62
CA PHE A 92 -25.94 -26.95 -14.10
C PHE A 92 -26.31 -27.21 -12.63
N PHE A 93 -26.15 -26.21 -11.78
CA PHE A 93 -26.57 -26.22 -10.39
C PHE A 93 -27.11 -24.86 -9.98
N PHE A 94 -27.89 -24.83 -8.89
CA PHE A 94 -28.42 -23.61 -8.31
C PHE A 94 -27.70 -23.29 -7.01
N ASP A 95 -27.39 -22.00 -6.80
CA ASP A 95 -26.64 -21.52 -5.65
C ASP A 95 -27.13 -20.12 -5.25
N VAL A 96 -27.09 -19.84 -3.95
CA VAL A 96 -27.48 -18.55 -3.38
C VAL A 96 -26.39 -17.48 -3.56
N HIS A 97 -25.13 -17.89 -3.71
CA HIS A 97 -24.02 -16.95 -3.83
C HIS A 97 -23.63 -16.67 -5.29
N PRO A 98 -23.14 -15.46 -5.60
CA PRO A 98 -22.56 -15.16 -6.91
C PRO A 98 -21.46 -16.14 -7.33
N PRO A 99 -21.23 -16.32 -8.65
CA PRO A 99 -20.38 -17.40 -9.16
C PRO A 99 -18.87 -17.12 -9.09
N LEU A 100 -18.46 -15.84 -9.01
CA LEU A 100 -17.06 -15.43 -9.22
C LEU A 100 -16.06 -16.19 -8.34
N GLY A 101 -16.29 -16.27 -7.04
CA GLY A 101 -15.34 -16.93 -6.12
C GLY A 101 -15.17 -18.42 -6.42
N LYS A 102 -16.26 -19.10 -6.82
CA LYS A 102 -16.25 -20.53 -7.10
C LYS A 102 -15.59 -20.84 -8.44
N LEU A 103 -15.74 -19.94 -9.41
CA LEU A 103 -15.03 -20.01 -10.69
C LEU A 103 -13.51 -19.88 -10.48
N VAL A 104 -13.05 -18.98 -9.61
CA VAL A 104 -11.62 -18.85 -9.29
C VAL A 104 -11.07 -20.14 -8.67
N ILE A 105 -11.82 -20.77 -7.75
CA ILE A 105 -11.45 -22.06 -7.15
C ILE A 105 -11.41 -23.16 -8.22
N ALA A 106 -12.40 -23.23 -9.11
CA ALA A 106 -12.46 -24.19 -10.21
C ALA A 106 -11.26 -24.04 -11.15
N ILE A 107 -10.92 -22.81 -11.55
CA ILE A 107 -9.76 -22.51 -12.39
C ILE A 107 -8.47 -22.96 -11.70
N ALA A 108 -8.31 -22.65 -10.40
CA ALA A 108 -7.14 -23.10 -9.65
C ALA A 108 -7.03 -24.63 -9.60
N GLY A 109 -8.16 -25.33 -9.41
CA GLY A 109 -8.22 -26.79 -9.51
C GLY A 109 -7.70 -27.29 -10.85
N VAL A 110 -8.26 -26.81 -11.96
CA VAL A 110 -7.88 -27.21 -13.32
C VAL A 110 -6.40 -26.96 -13.60
N LEU A 111 -5.88 -25.79 -13.20
CA LEU A 111 -4.46 -25.45 -13.40
C LEU A 111 -3.50 -26.36 -12.62
N THR A 112 -3.95 -26.93 -11.51
CA THR A 112 -3.18 -27.88 -10.70
C THR A 112 -3.47 -29.36 -10.99
N GLY A 113 -4.24 -29.65 -12.05
CA GLY A 113 -4.51 -31.00 -12.51
C GLY A 113 -5.76 -31.67 -11.93
N TYR A 114 -6.63 -30.92 -11.25
CA TYR A 114 -7.93 -31.43 -10.83
C TYR A 114 -8.93 -31.48 -12.00
N ASN A 115 -9.55 -32.63 -12.19
CA ASN A 115 -10.44 -32.94 -13.31
C ASN A 115 -11.94 -32.89 -12.96
N GLY A 116 -12.30 -32.56 -11.71
CA GLY A 116 -13.70 -32.56 -11.27
C GLY A 116 -14.26 -33.93 -10.87
N SER A 117 -13.48 -35.02 -10.84
CA SER A 117 -14.02 -36.38 -10.58
C SER A 117 -14.27 -36.69 -9.11
N PHE A 118 -13.68 -35.95 -8.18
CA PHE A 118 -13.84 -36.19 -6.74
C PHE A 118 -15.16 -35.62 -6.24
N GLU A 119 -15.97 -36.47 -5.58
CA GLU A 119 -17.23 -36.07 -4.95
C GLU A 119 -17.00 -35.63 -3.51
N PHE A 120 -17.13 -34.32 -3.27
CA PHE A 120 -17.11 -33.74 -1.93
C PHE A 120 -18.45 -33.99 -1.23
N LYS A 121 -18.54 -35.02 -0.37
CA LYS A 121 -19.79 -35.43 0.30
C LYS A 121 -19.91 -34.90 1.71
N GLU A 122 -18.90 -35.18 2.53
CA GLU A 122 -18.98 -34.96 3.97
C GLU A 122 -17.66 -34.39 4.53
N PRO A 123 -17.72 -33.54 5.57
CA PRO A 123 -16.51 -33.10 6.25
C PRO A 123 -15.78 -34.29 6.87
N GLY A 124 -14.45 -34.32 6.77
CA GLY A 124 -13.62 -35.43 7.26
C GLY A 124 -13.35 -36.54 6.22
N GLN A 125 -13.99 -36.50 5.05
CA GLN A 125 -13.67 -37.39 3.93
C GLN A 125 -12.21 -37.21 3.49
N LYS A 126 -11.47 -38.31 3.31
CA LYS A 126 -10.09 -38.24 2.81
C LYS A 126 -10.07 -37.92 1.32
N TYR A 127 -9.03 -37.22 0.89
CA TYR A 127 -8.84 -36.81 -0.49
C TYR A 127 -8.29 -37.90 -1.42
N ASP A 128 -7.81 -39.00 -0.86
CA ASP A 128 -7.08 -40.06 -1.57
C ASP A 128 -6.01 -39.45 -2.49
N ASP A 129 -5.98 -39.81 -3.79
CA ASP A 129 -5.01 -39.30 -4.78
C ASP A 129 -5.50 -38.02 -5.51
N THR A 130 -6.50 -37.33 -4.98
CA THR A 130 -7.08 -36.15 -5.63
C THR A 130 -6.19 -34.92 -5.46
N PRO A 131 -5.86 -34.19 -6.54
CA PRO A 131 -5.08 -32.95 -6.45
C PRO A 131 -5.94 -31.77 -5.93
N TYR A 132 -6.06 -31.63 -4.62
CA TYR A 132 -6.84 -30.55 -3.96
C TYR A 132 -6.02 -29.31 -3.58
N ILE A 133 -4.69 -29.42 -3.54
CA ILE A 133 -3.80 -28.40 -2.97
C ILE A 133 -3.92 -27.06 -3.70
N GLY A 134 -4.08 -27.06 -5.03
CA GLY A 134 -4.22 -25.83 -5.81
C GLY A 134 -5.40 -24.97 -5.40
N MET A 135 -6.52 -25.60 -5.05
CA MET A 135 -7.72 -24.89 -4.58
C MET A 135 -7.47 -24.20 -3.23
N ARG A 136 -6.73 -24.85 -2.32
CA ARG A 136 -6.34 -24.21 -1.05
C ARG A 136 -5.36 -23.07 -1.26
N VAL A 137 -4.39 -23.27 -2.16
CA VAL A 137 -3.37 -22.26 -2.49
C VAL A 137 -4.01 -20.98 -3.01
N VAL A 138 -5.04 -21.05 -3.87
CA VAL A 138 -5.70 -19.83 -4.34
C VAL A 138 -6.44 -19.10 -3.21
N CYS A 139 -7.10 -19.82 -2.31
CA CYS A 139 -7.74 -19.23 -1.13
C CYS A 139 -6.71 -18.58 -0.19
N ALA A 140 -5.58 -19.25 0.06
CA ALA A 140 -4.49 -18.73 0.86
C ALA A 140 -3.83 -17.50 0.21
N LEU A 141 -3.68 -17.50 -1.12
CA LEU A 141 -3.13 -16.38 -1.87
C LEU A 141 -4.05 -15.14 -1.79
N MET A 142 -5.36 -15.30 -1.93
CA MET A 142 -6.31 -14.19 -1.78
C MET A 142 -6.27 -13.63 -0.35
N GLY A 143 -6.18 -14.51 0.66
CA GLY A 143 -6.00 -14.10 2.04
C GLY A 143 -4.66 -13.41 2.30
N LEU A 144 -3.59 -13.83 1.61
CA LEU A 144 -2.28 -13.20 1.69
C LEU A 144 -2.34 -11.77 1.18
N LEU A 145 -2.89 -11.57 -0.02
CA LEU A 145 -2.96 -10.27 -0.70
C LEU A 145 -3.84 -9.25 0.04
N LEU A 146 -4.78 -9.71 0.86
CA LEU A 146 -5.63 -8.84 1.66
C LEU A 146 -4.82 -8.04 2.70
N VAL A 147 -3.80 -8.63 3.31
CA VAL A 147 -2.98 -7.97 4.36
C VAL A 147 -2.21 -6.74 3.83
N PRO A 148 -1.38 -6.83 2.77
CA PRO A 148 -0.74 -5.64 2.21
C PRO A 148 -1.75 -4.66 1.63
N LEU A 149 -2.89 -5.11 1.10
CA LEU A 149 -3.95 -4.21 0.66
C LEU A 149 -4.53 -3.38 1.82
N CYS A 150 -4.77 -3.99 2.98
CA CYS A 150 -5.19 -3.29 4.19
C CYS A 150 -4.13 -2.28 4.66
N TYR A 151 -2.85 -2.67 4.65
CA TYR A 151 -1.74 -1.79 4.98
C TYR A 151 -1.71 -0.55 4.07
N LEU A 152 -1.78 -0.75 2.76
CA LEU A 152 -1.79 0.34 1.77
C LEU A 152 -3.02 1.24 1.93
N THR A 153 -4.19 0.66 2.19
CA THR A 153 -5.43 1.41 2.40
C THR A 153 -5.30 2.36 3.58
N VAL A 154 -4.79 1.89 4.73
CA VAL A 154 -4.62 2.76 5.91
C VAL A 154 -3.50 3.76 5.73
N TRP A 155 -2.43 3.38 5.06
CA TRP A 155 -1.39 4.34 4.71
C TRP A 155 -1.95 5.47 3.84
N GLU A 156 -2.80 5.16 2.85
CA GLU A 156 -3.44 6.19 2.01
C GLU A 156 -4.39 7.11 2.81
N LEU A 157 -5.10 6.56 3.79
CA LEU A 157 -6.06 7.33 4.59
C LEU A 157 -5.40 8.19 5.69
N VAL A 158 -4.40 7.65 6.39
CA VAL A 158 -3.83 8.25 7.61
C VAL A 158 -2.46 8.86 7.37
N LYS A 159 -1.75 8.43 6.32
CA LYS A 159 -0.36 8.82 6.01
C LYS A 159 0.62 8.57 7.16
N SER A 160 0.30 7.62 8.05
CA SER A 160 1.14 7.19 9.17
C SER A 160 1.54 5.72 9.00
N PRO A 161 2.84 5.41 8.86
CA PRO A 161 3.29 4.03 8.64
C PRO A 161 3.14 3.17 9.91
N THR A 162 3.16 3.77 11.11
CA THR A 162 2.92 3.05 12.37
C THR A 162 1.46 2.63 12.50
N ALA A 163 0.52 3.50 12.11
CA ALA A 163 -0.91 3.16 12.13
C ALA A 163 -1.23 2.04 11.13
N ALA A 164 -0.66 2.10 9.92
CA ALA A 164 -0.80 1.06 8.92
C ALA A 164 -0.21 -0.29 9.39
N PHE A 165 0.94 -0.26 10.07
CA PHE A 165 1.59 -1.47 10.58
C PHE A 165 0.82 -2.13 11.73
N ILE A 166 0.20 -1.36 12.62
CA ILE A 166 -0.56 -1.93 13.76
C ILE A 166 -1.85 -2.61 13.27
N LEU A 167 -2.47 -2.11 12.20
CA LEU A 167 -3.70 -2.70 11.67
C LEU A 167 -3.44 -3.99 10.87
N ALA A 168 -2.37 -4.00 10.08
CA ALA A 168 -2.06 -5.07 9.14
C ALA A 168 -1.56 -6.35 9.84
#